data_AF-A0A1I8MU19-F1
#
_entry.id   AF-A0A1I8MU19-F1
#
_cell.length_a   1.000
_cell.length_b   1.000
_cell.length_c   1.000
_cell.angle_alpha   90.00
_cell.angle_beta   90.00
_cell.angle_gamma   90.00
#
_symmetry.space_group_name_H-M   'P 1'
#
loop_
_entity.id
_entity.type
_entity.pdbx_description
1 polymer ?
#
loop_
_entity_poly.entity_id
_entity_poly.type
_entity_poly.pdbx_seq_one_letter_code
_entity_poly.pdbx_strand_id
1 'polypeptide(L)' 'MWFEVLPSAVIITVALSVPTYAMYGLQKLVLGNAYRRNLDDRFDRVMYLRDRRLTDNPYNMNGLEQITDQ' A
#
# COMPACT_ATOMS: atom_id res chain seq x y z
N MET A 1 -12.19 -39.77 6.64
CA MET A 1 -10.75 -39.76 7.07
C MET A 1 -10.33 -38.33 7.39
N TRP A 2 -9.30 -38.11 8.22
CA TRP A 2 -8.92 -36.76 8.69
C TRP A 2 -8.64 -35.74 7.57
N PHE A 3 -8.23 -36.21 6.38
CA PHE A 3 -7.94 -35.35 5.23
C PHE A 3 -9.18 -34.75 4.54
N GLU A 4 -10.39 -35.22 4.86
CA GLU A 4 -11.64 -34.68 4.28
C GLU A 4 -11.91 -33.23 4.71
N VAL A 5 -11.21 -32.73 5.74
CA VAL A 5 -11.22 -31.32 6.13
C VAL A 5 -10.36 -30.43 5.22
N LEU A 6 -9.42 -31.01 4.47
CA LEU A 6 -8.47 -30.23 3.67
C LEU A 6 -9.15 -29.40 2.57
N PRO A 7 -10.15 -29.91 1.82
CA PRO A 7 -10.84 -29.10 0.82
C PRO A 7 -11.50 -27.84 1.40
N SER A 8 -12.21 -27.96 2.54
CA SER A 8 -12.85 -26.81 3.17
C SER A 8 -11.82 -25.83 3.75
N ALA A 9 -10.76 -26.34 4.38
CA ALA A 9 -9.65 -25.51 4.86
C ALA A 9 -8.95 -24.75 3.73
N VAL A 10 -8.76 -25.38 2.56
CA VAL A 10 -8.18 -24.75 1.37
C VAL A 10 -9.09 -23.64 0.84
N ILE A 11 -10.40 -23.89 0.73
CA ILE A 11 -11.35 -22.87 0.27
C ILE A 11 -11.30 -21.63 1.19
N ILE A 12 -11.33 -21.84 2.50
CA ILE A 12 -11.26 -20.75 3.49
C ILE A 12 -9.94 -19.99 3.35
N THR A 13 -8.82 -20.71 3.26
CA THR A 13 -7.48 -20.11 3.14
C THR A 13 -7.35 -19.28 1.86
N VAL A 14 -7.84 -19.79 0.73
CA VAL A 14 -7.85 -19.07 -0.54
C VAL A 14 -8.74 -17.84 -0.44
N ALA A 15 -9.95 -17.97 0.09
CA ALA A 15 -10.88 -16.86 0.23
C ALA A 15 -10.35 -15.73 1.12
N LEU A 16 -9.59 -16.05 2.17
CA LEU A 16 -8.98 -15.06 3.07
C LEU A 16 -7.68 -14.46 2.51
N SER A 17 -6.89 -15.24 1.77
CA SER A 17 -5.60 -14.77 1.23
C SER A 17 -5.77 -13.91 -0.03
N VAL A 18 -6.74 -14.23 -0.89
CA VAL A 18 -6.95 -13.54 -2.17
C VAL A 18 -7.15 -12.03 -2.01
N PRO A 19 -8.00 -11.51 -1.11
CA PRO A 19 -8.16 -10.07 -0.91
C PRO A 19 -6.85 -9.38 -0.52
N THR A 20 -6.03 -10.04 0.31
CA THR A 20 -4.76 -9.48 0.79
C THR A 20 -3.76 -9.30 -0.37
N TYR A 21 -3.59 -10.33 -1.19
CA TYR A 21 -2.71 -10.27 -2.37
C TYR A 21 -3.27 -9.40 -3.49
N ALA A 22 -4.58 -9.41 -3.70
CA ALA A 22 -5.24 -8.54 -4.66
C ALA A 22 -5.03 -7.06 -4.31
N MET A 23 -5.15 -6.71 -3.03
CA MET A 23 -4.91 -5.33 -2.57
C MET A 23 -3.48 -4.87 -2.79
N TYR A 24 -2.48 -5.74 -2.64
CA TYR A 24 -1.09 -5.42 -3.00
C TYR A 24 -0.96 -5.02 -4.47
N GLY A 25 -1.56 -5.82 -5.38
CA GLY A 25 -1.55 -5.53 -6.81
C GLY A 25 -2.29 -4.23 -7.16
N LEU A 26 -3.50 -4.05 -6.61
CA LEU A 26 -4.31 -2.86 -6.83
C LEU A 26 -3.63 -1.59 -6.33
N GLN A 27 -2.99 -1.62 -5.16
CA GLN A 27 -2.25 -0.46 -4.62
C GLN A 27 -1.09 -0.08 -5.55
N LYS A 28 -0.33 -1.08 -6.02
CA LYS A 28 0.78 -0.83 -6.96
C LYS A 28 0.31 -0.20 -8.26
N LEU A 29 -0.86 -0.61 -8.77
CA LEU A 29 -1.45 -0.06 -10.00
C LEU A 29 -2.00 1.36 -9.83
N VAL A 30 -2.68 1.65 -8.71
CA VAL A 30 -3.36 2.94 -8.50
C VAL A 30 -2.42 4.01 -7.94
N LEU A 31 -1.52 3.64 -7.02
CA LEU A 31 -0.70 4.59 -6.26
C LEU A 31 0.76 4.63 -6.71
N GLY A 32 1.19 3.66 -7.52
CA GLY A 32 2.61 3.45 -7.88
C GLY A 32 3.44 2.80 -6.77
N ASN A 33 2.83 2.50 -5.62
CA ASN A 33 3.48 1.81 -4.50
C ASN A 33 2.56 0.71 -3.96
N ALA A 34 3.13 -0.42 -3.58
CA ALA A 34 2.39 -1.59 -3.14
C ALA A 34 1.91 -1.52 -1.69
N TYR A 35 2.42 -0.57 -0.92
CA TYR A 35 2.05 -0.34 0.47
C TYR A 35 1.56 1.09 0.69
N ARG A 36 0.54 1.23 1.53
CA ARG A 36 0.03 2.53 1.96
C ARG A 36 0.85 3.08 3.13
N ARG A 37 1.03 4.40 3.17
CA ARG A 37 1.64 5.08 4.32
C ARG A 37 0.68 5.06 5.51
N ASN A 38 1.27 5.00 6.71
CA ASN A 38 0.52 5.19 7.93
C ASN A 38 -0.01 6.63 8.00
N LEU A 39 -1.24 6.78 8.49
CA LEU A 39 -1.91 8.06 8.70
C LEU A 39 -2.55 8.12 10.09
N ASP A 40 -2.16 7.24 11.01
CA ASP A 40 -2.77 7.21 12.34
C ASP A 40 -2.42 8.47 13.13
N ASP A 41 -1.15 8.87 13.15
CA ASP A 41 -0.70 10.07 13.85
C ASP A 41 -0.95 11.37 13.06
N ARG A 42 -1.13 12.47 13.79
CA ARG A 42 -1.35 13.81 13.22
C ARG A 42 -0.14 14.26 12.40
N PHE A 43 1.07 13.98 12.87
CA PHE A 43 2.28 14.37 12.16
C PHE A 43 2.35 13.68 10.80
N ASP A 44 2.12 12.38 10.76
CA ASP A 44 2.12 11.58 9.53
C ASP A 44 1.09 12.08 8.51
N ARG A 45 -0.11 12.48 8.97
CA ARG A 45 -1.13 13.07 8.09
C ARG A 45 -0.68 14.39 7.48
N VAL A 46 -0.08 15.27 8.28
CA VAL A 46 0.41 16.58 7.79
C VAL A 46 1.53 16.37 6.78
N MET A 47 2.44 15.43 7.03
CA MET A 47 3.52 15.10 6.09
C MET A 47 3.01 14.46 4.81
N TYR A 48 2.00 13.59 4.89
CA TYR A 48 1.33 13.04 3.70
C TYR A 48 0.71 14.14 2.82
N LEU A 49 0.04 15.12 3.42
CA LEU A 49 -0.52 16.26 2.71
C LEU A 49 0.56 17.17 2.11
N ARG A 50 1.67 17.38 2.82
CA ARG A 50 2.84 18.10 2.30
C ARG A 50 3.36 17.44 1.04
N ASP A 51 3.59 16.13 1.08
CA ASP A 51 4.15 15.40 -0.05
C ASP A 51 3.18 15.41 -1.25
N ARG A 52 1.87 15.25 -1.00
CA ARG A 52 0.84 15.42 -2.05
C ARG A 52 0.86 16.81 -2.68
N ARG A 53 1.13 17.87 -1.92
CA ARG A 53 1.20 19.24 -2.48
C ARG A 53 2.46 19.48 -3.31
N LEU A 54 3.57 18.81 -3.00
CA LEU A 54 4.85 18.99 -3.69
C LEU A 54 4.93 18.20 -5.00
N THR A 55 4.44 16.96 -5.02
CA THR A 55 4.64 16.04 -6.15
C THR A 55 3.35 15.54 -6.79
N ASP A 56 2.18 15.99 -6.32
CA ASP A 56 0.84 15.46 -6.64
C ASP A 56 0.67 13.94 -6.42
N ASN A 57 1.68 13.24 -5.92
CA ASN A 57 1.59 11.86 -5.48
C ASN A 57 2.52 11.64 -4.27
N PRO A 58 1.99 11.39 -3.06
CA PRO A 58 2.80 11.26 -1.85
C PRO A 58 3.69 10.00 -1.81
N TYR A 59 3.61 9.14 -2.83
CA TYR A 59 4.50 8.00 -3.04
C TYR A 59 5.63 8.30 -4.02
N ASN A 60 5.58 9.44 -4.72
CA ASN A 60 6.69 9.92 -5.53
C ASN A 60 7.66 10.70 -4.62
N MET A 61 8.91 10.23 -4.53
CA MET A 61 9.91 10.82 -3.66
C MET A 61 10.43 12.13 -4.27
N ASN A 62 10.45 13.18 -3.45
CA ASN A 62 11.03 14.47 -3.81
C ASN A 62 12.48 14.53 -3.28
N GLY A 63 13.46 14.21 -4.10
CA GLY A 63 14.87 14.18 -3.70
C GLY A 63 15.55 15.55 -3.77
N LEU A 64 16.87 15.55 -3.64
CA LEU A 64 17.68 16.77 -3.66
C LEU A 64 17.76 17.39 -5.06
N GLU A 65 17.51 16.61 -6.10
CA GLU A 65 17.50 17.03 -7.49
C GLU A 65 16.41 18.06 -7.83
N GLN A 66 15.39 18.21 -6.98
CA GLN A 66 14.33 19.22 -7.15
C GLN A 66 14.65 20.53 -6.44
N ILE A 67 15.77 20.60 -5.71
CA ILE A 67 16.24 21.81 -5.06
C ILE A 67 17.08 22.59 -6.07
N THR A 68 16.76 23.87 -6.27
CA THR A 68 17.58 24.75 -7.12
C THR A 68 18.87 25.12 -6.41
N ASP A 69 20.00 24.93 -7.10
CA ASP A 69 21.31 25.47 -6.73
C ASP A 69 21.29 27.00 -6.85
N GLN A 70 20.83 27.70 -5.81
CA GLN A 70 21.15 29.12 -5.63
C GLN A 70 22.35 29.26 -4.71
#